data_AF-A0A914PRK8-F1
#
_entry.id   AF-A0A914PRK8-F1
#
_cell.length_a   1.000
_cell.length_b   1.000
_cell.length_c   1.000
_cell.angle_alpha   90.00
_cell.angle_beta   90.00
_cell.angle_gamma   90.00
#
_symmetry.space_group_name_H-M   'P 1'
#
loop_
_entity.id
_entity.type
_entity.pdbx_description
1 polymer ?
#
loop_
_entity_poly.entity_id
_entity_poly.type
_entity_poly.pdbx_seq_one_letter_code
_entity_poly.pdbx_strand_id
1 'polypeptide(L)'
;MGWIDGTALSLATYIRGSDEETRAIRRTIIRYLVLSQTCVLRNVSVQVRRRFPTFESIEAADLITPEERALIEETTDEYSQFWIPILWAQKILCDANQHGKISSDFIADKIATNIDDFRSQLQNLLKFDWVPIPLVYPQLVTFCVRLYFFICLFTRQIIKSDDIGLPESPLFWIPLTTIIEFVVYMGWLKVAEDMLHPLGEDSDNLECNYIIDKNLITGLSIVDRGGKPFPPPKKDAFWDKQNLAPLYSFNTAHRTVTPDTYDWIGSKCQV
;
A
#
# COMPACT_ATOMS: atom_id res chain seq x y z
N MET A 1 -1.84 3.44 -2.83
CA MET A 1 -1.22 4.02 -1.63
C MET A 1 -0.14 5.07 -1.95
N GLY A 2 0.69 4.91 -2.99
CA GLY A 2 1.72 5.90 -3.32
C GLY A 2 3.00 5.64 -2.53
N TRP A 3 3.98 4.97 -3.13
CA TRP A 3 5.30 4.77 -2.51
C TRP A 3 6.28 5.81 -3.05
N ILE A 4 6.98 6.50 -2.15
CA ILE A 4 7.82 7.64 -2.53
C ILE A 4 9.20 7.23 -3.08
N ASP A 5 9.62 5.97 -2.85
CA ASP A 5 10.98 5.49 -3.01
C ASP A 5 11.51 5.74 -4.44
N GLY A 6 10.71 5.44 -5.46
CA GLY A 6 11.08 5.65 -6.87
C GLY A 6 11.31 7.12 -7.20
N THR A 7 10.40 8.00 -6.76
CA THR A 7 10.52 9.45 -6.96
C THR A 7 11.72 10.00 -6.18
N ALA A 8 11.91 9.59 -4.92
CA ALA A 8 13.04 10.01 -4.08
C ALA A 8 14.39 9.60 -4.68
N LEU A 9 14.53 8.37 -5.17
CA LEU A 9 15.74 7.90 -5.84
C LEU A 9 16.04 8.71 -7.10
N SER A 10 15.01 9.03 -7.88
CA SER A 10 15.17 9.87 -9.08
C SER A 10 15.63 11.29 -8.73
N LEU A 11 15.01 11.94 -7.74
CA LEU A 11 15.39 13.27 -7.25
C LEU A 11 16.82 13.28 -6.70
N ALA A 12 17.19 12.27 -5.91
CA ALA A 12 18.52 12.13 -5.32
C ALA A 12 19.63 11.98 -6.37
N THR A 13 19.34 11.30 -7.49
CA THR A 13 20.31 10.99 -8.53
C THR A 13 20.47 12.13 -9.54
N TYR A 14 19.36 12.76 -9.91
CA TYR A 14 19.31 13.66 -11.06
C TYR A 14 19.38 15.15 -10.71
N ILE A 15 18.92 15.55 -9.52
CA ILE A 15 19.11 16.92 -9.03
C ILE A 15 20.46 16.97 -8.33
N ARG A 16 21.49 17.36 -9.07
CA ARG A 16 22.90 17.32 -8.63
C ARG A 16 23.25 18.58 -7.85
N GLY A 17 24.00 18.40 -6.77
CA GLY A 17 24.45 19.50 -5.91
C GLY A 17 24.43 19.10 -4.44
N SER A 18 25.52 19.44 -3.75
CA SER A 18 25.68 19.26 -2.30
C SER A 18 25.44 20.57 -1.53
N ASP A 19 25.11 21.64 -2.23
CA ASP A 19 24.73 22.93 -1.67
C ASP A 19 23.40 22.85 -0.92
N GLU A 20 23.24 23.75 0.04
CA GLU A 20 22.08 23.81 0.92
C GLU A 20 20.78 24.07 0.15
N GLU A 21 20.84 24.90 -0.89
CA GLU A 21 19.72 25.19 -1.77
C GLU A 21 19.25 23.93 -2.52
N THR A 22 20.16 23.20 -3.18
CA THR A 22 19.80 21.95 -3.87
C THR A 22 19.26 20.90 -2.90
N ARG A 23 19.81 20.83 -1.68
CA ARG A 23 19.28 19.97 -0.63
C ARG A 23 17.85 20.38 -0.25
N ALA A 24 17.59 21.67 -0.08
CA ALA A 24 16.27 22.21 0.23
C ALA A 24 15.27 21.85 -0.88
N ILE A 25 15.63 22.04 -2.16
CA ILE A 25 14.82 21.66 -3.32
C ILE A 25 14.37 20.20 -3.23
N ARG A 26 15.31 19.26 -3.07
CA ARG A 26 14.96 17.83 -3.03
C ARG A 26 14.08 17.47 -1.83
N ARG A 27 14.35 18.06 -0.65
CA ARG A 27 13.56 17.82 0.57
C ARG A 27 12.15 18.39 0.47
N THR A 28 12.00 19.59 -0.07
CA THR A 28 10.71 20.27 -0.23
C THR A 28 9.82 19.53 -1.22
N ILE A 29 10.36 19.03 -2.34
CA ILE A 29 9.59 18.19 -3.28
C ILE A 29 9.02 16.96 -2.57
N ILE A 30 9.85 16.22 -1.81
CA ILE A 30 9.38 15.05 -1.05
C ILE A 30 8.31 15.43 -0.04
N ARG A 31 8.52 16.51 0.72
CA ARG A 31 7.57 16.99 1.73
C ARG A 31 6.22 17.31 1.10
N TYR A 32 6.20 17.97 -0.06
CA TYR A 32 4.96 18.29 -0.78
C TYR A 32 4.23 17.06 -1.31
N LEU A 33 4.95 16.05 -1.82
CA LEU A 33 4.33 14.80 -2.24
C LEU A 33 3.69 14.07 -1.04
N VAL A 34 4.36 14.03 0.11
CA VAL A 34 3.82 13.43 1.34
C VAL A 34 2.67 14.25 1.91
N LEU A 35 2.72 15.59 1.82
CA LEU A 35 1.62 16.46 2.20
C LEU A 35 0.37 16.15 1.36
N SER A 36 0.50 16.04 0.04
CA SER A 36 -0.60 15.63 -0.84
C SER A 36 -1.15 14.25 -0.48
N GLN A 37 -0.26 13.27 -0.23
CA GLN A 37 -0.66 11.95 0.25
C GLN A 37 -1.43 12.02 1.57
N THR A 38 -1.00 12.85 2.51
CA THR A 38 -1.66 13.04 3.81
C THR A 38 -3.05 13.64 3.63
N CYS A 39 -3.20 14.64 2.76
CA CYS A 39 -4.50 15.21 2.42
C CYS A 39 -5.46 14.16 1.82
N VAL A 40 -4.97 13.32 0.90
CA VAL A 40 -5.78 12.24 0.31
C VAL A 40 -6.15 11.19 1.35
N LEU A 41 -5.18 10.72 2.14
CA LEU A 41 -5.41 9.69 3.16
C LEU A 41 -6.31 10.17 4.29
N ARG A 42 -6.25 11.44 4.68
CA ARG A 42 -7.19 12.07 5.62
C ARG A 42 -8.64 12.01 5.11
N ASN A 43 -8.86 12.09 3.81
CA ASN A 43 -10.19 12.00 3.21
C ASN A 43 -10.72 10.57 3.13
N VAL A 44 -9.87 9.56 2.94
CA VAL A 44 -10.33 8.16 2.74
C VAL A 44 -10.15 7.25 3.95
N SER A 45 -9.20 7.52 4.85
CA SER A 45 -8.91 6.69 6.02
C SER A 45 -9.33 7.38 7.30
N VAL A 46 -10.16 6.69 8.10
CA VAL A 46 -10.63 7.20 9.39
C VAL A 46 -9.47 7.34 10.38
N GLN A 47 -8.52 6.39 10.36
CA GLN A 47 -7.33 6.42 11.21
C GLN A 47 -6.48 7.67 10.99
N VAL A 48 -6.25 8.04 9.72
CA VAL A 48 -5.47 9.23 9.36
C VAL A 48 -6.26 10.50 9.68
N ARG A 49 -7.58 10.48 9.47
CA ARG A 49 -8.44 11.61 9.84
C ARG A 49 -8.45 11.90 11.35
N ARG A 50 -8.37 10.86 12.19
CA ARG A 50 -8.22 11.03 13.64
C ARG A 50 -6.86 11.59 14.02
N ARG A 51 -5.79 11.17 13.33
CA ARG A 51 -4.44 11.70 13.54
C ARG A 51 -4.32 13.16 13.09
N PHE A 52 -4.92 13.50 11.96
CA PHE A 52 -4.88 14.85 11.38
C PHE A 52 -6.29 15.40 11.10
N PRO A 53 -7.02 15.85 12.14
CA PRO A 53 -8.39 16.33 11.96
C PRO A 53 -8.50 17.64 11.18
N THR A 54 -7.50 18.51 11.21
CA THR A 54 -7.51 19.86 10.59
C THR A 54 -6.16 20.17 9.93
N PHE A 55 -6.09 21.18 9.07
CA PHE A 55 -4.81 21.65 8.54
C PHE A 55 -3.88 22.19 9.64
N GLU A 56 -4.43 22.75 10.72
CA GLU A 56 -3.66 23.15 11.91
C GLU A 56 -2.96 21.95 12.57
N SER A 57 -3.61 20.76 12.60
CA SER A 57 -2.96 19.55 13.14
C SER A 57 -1.83 19.03 12.24
N ILE A 58 -1.88 19.32 10.94
CA ILE A 58 -0.80 19.02 9.98
C ILE A 58 0.35 20.02 10.15
N GLU A 59 0.03 21.29 10.40
CA GLU A 59 1.01 22.33 10.73
C GLU A 59 1.73 22.01 12.05
N ALA A 60 0.99 21.60 13.09
CA ALA A 60 1.57 21.20 14.37
C ALA A 60 2.49 19.97 14.29
N ALA A 61 2.39 19.19 13.20
CA ALA A 61 3.27 18.07 12.89
C ALA A 61 4.45 18.46 11.99
N ASP A 62 4.65 19.75 11.71
CA ASP A 62 5.71 20.32 10.87
C ASP A 62 5.74 19.77 9.43
N LEU A 63 4.62 19.25 8.92
CA LEU A 63 4.52 18.76 7.54
C LEU A 63 4.26 19.91 6.55
N ILE A 64 3.55 20.94 7.00
CA ILE A 64 3.22 22.17 6.25
C ILE A 64 3.66 23.39 7.06
N THR A 65 4.15 24.42 6.40
CA THR A 65 4.47 25.69 7.07
C THR A 65 3.22 26.58 7.22
N PRO A 66 3.21 27.55 8.15
CA PRO A 66 2.08 28.47 8.30
C PRO A 66 1.78 29.28 7.03
N GLU A 67 2.83 29.66 6.29
CA GLU A 67 2.71 30.38 5.02
C GLU A 67 2.10 29.50 3.93
N GLU A 68 2.53 28.25 3.83
CA GLU A 68 1.95 27.28 2.91
C GLU A 68 0.49 26.99 3.24
N ARG A 69 0.14 26.86 4.53
CA ARG A 69 -1.26 26.68 4.94
C ARG A 69 -2.12 27.86 4.50
N ALA A 70 -1.65 29.09 4.71
CA ALA A 70 -2.39 30.28 4.29
C ALA A 70 -2.69 30.29 2.78
N LEU A 71 -1.73 29.86 1.94
CA LEU A 71 -1.92 29.75 0.49
C LEU A 71 -2.92 28.64 0.10
N ILE A 72 -2.94 27.52 0.83
CA ILE A 72 -3.94 26.46 0.61
C ILE A 72 -5.33 26.98 1.00
N GLU A 73 -5.45 27.69 2.12
CA GLU A 73 -6.72 28.25 2.61
C GLU A 73 -7.26 29.39 1.74
N GLU A 74 -6.38 30.16 1.08
CA GLU A 74 -6.77 31.17 0.10
C GLU A 74 -7.41 30.55 -1.16
N THR A 75 -7.09 29.28 -1.47
CA THR A 75 -7.58 28.63 -2.68
C THR A 75 -9.06 28.25 -2.55
N THR A 76 -9.91 28.88 -3.37
CA THR A 76 -11.37 28.70 -3.44
C THR A 76 -11.78 27.44 -4.22
N ASP A 77 -11.20 26.28 -3.91
CA ASP A 77 -11.64 24.99 -4.46
C ASP A 77 -12.45 24.22 -3.42
N GLU A 78 -13.76 24.08 -3.67
CA GLU A 78 -14.69 23.38 -2.78
C GLU A 78 -14.55 21.85 -2.85
N TYR A 79 -13.88 21.32 -3.88
CA TYR A 79 -13.84 19.87 -4.12
C TYR A 79 -12.60 19.22 -3.51
N SER A 80 -11.41 19.74 -3.81
CA SER A 80 -10.18 19.06 -3.42
C SER A 80 -8.94 19.95 -3.43
N GLN A 81 -8.19 19.98 -2.32
CA GLN A 81 -6.95 20.77 -2.21
C GLN A 81 -5.66 19.93 -2.34
N PHE A 82 -5.73 18.61 -2.54
CA PHE A 82 -4.52 17.77 -2.57
C PHE A 82 -3.63 17.99 -3.80
N TRP A 83 -4.15 18.60 -4.86
CA TRP A 83 -3.38 18.89 -6.08
C TRP A 83 -2.40 20.04 -5.89
N ILE A 84 -2.64 20.94 -4.92
CA ILE A 84 -1.85 22.15 -4.69
C ILE A 84 -0.38 21.82 -4.36
N PRO A 85 -0.06 20.94 -3.39
CA PRO A 85 1.33 20.58 -3.12
C PRO A 85 2.03 19.89 -4.30
N ILE A 86 1.29 19.13 -5.12
CA ILE A 86 1.85 18.49 -6.32
C ILE A 86 2.22 19.55 -7.35
N LEU A 87 1.37 20.56 -7.56
CA LEU A 87 1.69 21.70 -8.43
C LEU A 87 2.94 22.43 -7.94
N TRP A 88 3.07 22.68 -6.63
CA TRP A 88 4.26 23.32 -6.08
C TRP A 88 5.52 22.47 -6.28
N ALA A 89 5.43 21.15 -6.11
CA ALA A 89 6.54 20.23 -6.38
C ALA A 89 6.98 20.28 -7.86
N GLN A 90 6.03 20.32 -8.79
CA GLN A 90 6.31 20.45 -10.22
C GLN A 90 6.92 21.82 -10.57
N LYS A 91 6.43 22.92 -9.98
CA LYS A 91 7.01 24.26 -10.17
C LYS A 91 8.46 24.31 -9.70
N ILE A 92 8.75 23.80 -8.51
CA ILE A 92 10.13 23.73 -7.98
C ILE A 92 11.03 22.92 -8.93
N LEU A 93 10.51 21.82 -9.51
CA LEU A 93 11.25 21.04 -10.49
C LEU A 93 11.56 21.83 -11.77
N CYS A 94 10.58 22.59 -12.28
CA CYS A 94 10.77 23.48 -13.43
C CYS A 94 11.82 24.56 -13.15
N ASP A 95 11.75 25.21 -11.98
CA ASP A 95 12.71 26.25 -11.58
C ASP A 95 14.13 25.67 -11.43
N ALA A 96 14.24 24.47 -10.84
CA ALA A 96 15.53 23.77 -10.72
C ALA A 96 16.13 23.42 -12.09
N ASN A 97 15.30 23.09 -13.09
CA ASN A 97 15.75 22.87 -14.46
C ASN A 97 16.23 24.17 -15.11
N GLN A 98 15.49 25.27 -14.96
CA GLN A 98 15.86 26.59 -15.50
C GLN A 98 17.17 27.12 -14.90
N HIS A 99 17.42 26.86 -13.62
CA HIS A 99 18.68 27.20 -12.96
C HIS A 99 19.83 26.22 -13.26
N GLY A 100 19.64 25.24 -14.15
CA GLY A 100 20.69 24.32 -14.60
C GLY A 100 21.14 23.30 -13.55
N LYS A 101 20.34 23.05 -12.50
CA LYS A 101 20.63 22.01 -11.48
C LYS A 101 20.42 20.59 -12.03
N ILE A 102 19.72 20.47 -13.15
CA ILE A 102 19.42 19.22 -13.86
C ILE A 102 20.15 19.25 -15.21
N SER A 103 20.79 18.15 -15.57
CA SER A 103 21.67 18.09 -16.76
C SER A 103 20.95 18.16 -18.10
N SER A 104 19.66 17.80 -18.17
CA SER A 104 18.92 17.71 -19.42
C SER A 104 17.41 17.77 -19.18
N ASP A 105 16.68 18.40 -20.09
CA ASP A 105 15.22 18.46 -20.09
C ASP A 105 14.57 17.07 -20.09
N PHE A 106 15.17 16.08 -20.76
CA PHE A 106 14.69 14.70 -20.74
C PHE A 106 14.70 14.11 -19.32
N ILE A 107 15.70 14.46 -18.52
CA ILE A 107 15.80 14.00 -17.13
C ILE A 107 14.74 14.70 -16.28
N ALA A 108 14.52 16.01 -16.49
CA ALA A 108 13.48 16.76 -15.81
C ALA A 108 12.08 16.17 -16.12
N ASP A 109 11.79 15.86 -17.38
CA ASP A 109 10.57 15.18 -17.81
C ASP A 109 10.41 13.80 -17.16
N LYS A 110 11.50 13.05 -17.03
CA LYS A 110 11.46 11.75 -16.33
C LYS A 110 11.12 11.90 -14.84
N ILE A 111 11.65 12.91 -14.16
CA ILE A 111 11.30 13.19 -12.76
C ILE A 111 9.83 13.65 -12.66
N ALA A 112 9.37 14.50 -13.57
CA ALA A 112 7.99 14.94 -13.64
C ALA A 112 7.02 13.76 -13.82
N THR A 113 7.36 12.83 -14.72
CA THR A 113 6.61 11.58 -14.91
C THR A 113 6.53 10.77 -13.61
N ASN A 114 7.63 10.64 -12.86
CA ASN A 114 7.61 9.93 -11.58
C ASN A 114 6.72 10.64 -10.52
N ILE A 115 6.65 11.97 -10.55
CA ILE A 115 5.72 12.74 -9.70
C ILE A 115 4.27 12.49 -10.14
N ASP A 116 3.99 12.45 -11.44
CA ASP A 116 2.66 12.17 -11.98
C ASP A 116 2.21 10.73 -11.74
N ASP A 117 3.13 9.77 -11.76
CA ASP A 117 2.86 8.38 -11.39
C ASP A 117 2.45 8.29 -9.91
N PHE A 118 3.14 9.03 -9.03
CA PHE A 118 2.77 9.12 -7.62
C PHE A 118 1.38 9.75 -7.44
N ARG A 119 1.11 10.87 -8.13
CA ARG A 119 -0.22 11.51 -8.17
C ARG A 119 -1.30 10.54 -8.64
N SER A 120 -1.02 9.78 -9.70
CA SER A 120 -1.96 8.83 -10.29
C SER A 120 -2.30 7.69 -9.32
N GLN A 121 -1.34 7.23 -8.52
CA GLN A 121 -1.57 6.25 -7.46
C GLN A 121 -2.48 6.80 -6.34
N LEU A 122 -2.34 8.08 -5.97
CA LEU A 122 -3.25 8.74 -5.02
C LEU A 122 -4.64 8.92 -5.62
N GLN A 123 -4.74 9.33 -6.89
CA GLN A 123 -6.01 9.48 -7.58
C GLN A 123 -6.75 8.14 -7.71
N ASN A 124 -6.04 7.04 -7.96
CA ASN A 124 -6.66 5.71 -7.99
C ASN A 124 -7.28 5.33 -6.64
N LEU A 125 -6.65 5.73 -5.52
CA LEU A 125 -7.23 5.52 -4.19
C LEU A 125 -8.55 6.28 -4.03
N LEU A 126 -8.60 7.54 -4.46
CA LEU A 126 -9.84 8.33 -4.46
C LEU A 126 -10.92 7.73 -5.36
N LYS A 127 -10.56 7.13 -6.50
CA LYS A 127 -11.54 6.46 -7.37
C LYS A 127 -12.19 5.26 -6.67
N PHE A 128 -11.41 4.47 -5.93
CA PHE A 128 -11.93 3.33 -5.17
C PHE A 128 -12.82 3.76 -4.00
N ASP A 129 -12.52 4.89 -3.37
CA ASP A 129 -13.36 5.47 -2.32
C ASP A 129 -14.66 6.07 -2.90
N TRP A 130 -14.55 6.79 -4.03
CA TRP A 130 -15.67 7.46 -4.68
C TRP A 130 -16.69 6.49 -5.28
N VAL A 131 -16.25 5.35 -5.82
CA VAL A 131 -17.13 4.35 -6.44
C VAL A 131 -17.10 3.06 -5.61
N PRO A 132 -17.85 2.99 -4.50
CA PRO A 132 -17.98 1.76 -3.74
C PRO A 132 -18.77 0.71 -4.53
N ILE A 133 -18.62 -0.56 -4.14
CA ILE A 133 -19.44 -1.66 -4.67
C ILE A 133 -20.91 -1.32 -4.42
N PRO A 134 -21.81 -1.49 -5.42
CA PRO A 134 -23.20 -1.13 -5.25
C PRO A 134 -23.80 -1.86 -4.04
N LEU A 135 -24.45 -1.09 -3.16
CA LEU A 135 -24.93 -1.54 -1.86
C LEU A 135 -25.83 -2.79 -1.94
N VAL A 136 -26.56 -2.94 -3.04
CA VAL A 136 -27.43 -4.11 -3.30
C VAL A 136 -26.66 -5.44 -3.32
N TYR A 137 -25.40 -5.47 -3.74
CA TYR A 137 -24.62 -6.70 -3.84
C TYR A 137 -24.30 -7.30 -2.45
N PRO A 138 -23.63 -6.59 -1.52
CA PRO A 138 -23.42 -7.10 -0.16
C PRO A 138 -24.73 -7.42 0.56
N GLN A 139 -25.76 -6.59 0.35
CA GLN A 139 -27.08 -6.81 0.95
C GLN A 139 -27.72 -8.12 0.48
N LEU A 140 -27.71 -8.39 -0.82
CA LEU A 140 -28.30 -9.59 -1.39
C LEU A 140 -27.57 -10.85 -0.91
N VAL A 141 -26.24 -10.84 -0.93
CA VAL A 141 -25.42 -11.98 -0.47
C VAL A 141 -25.67 -12.25 1.02
N THR A 142 -25.64 -11.20 1.85
CA THR A 142 -25.92 -11.29 3.29
C THR A 142 -27.33 -11.83 3.56
N PHE A 143 -28.32 -11.34 2.82
CA PHE A 143 -29.69 -11.81 2.92
C PHE A 143 -29.80 -13.29 2.56
N CYS A 144 -29.24 -13.72 1.43
CA CYS A 144 -29.28 -15.11 0.98
C CYS A 144 -28.65 -16.07 1.99
N VAL A 145 -27.46 -15.74 2.53
CA VAL A 145 -26.77 -16.58 3.53
C VAL A 145 -27.58 -16.65 4.82
N ARG A 146 -28.12 -15.52 5.30
CA ARG A 146 -28.95 -15.50 6.52
C ARG A 146 -30.27 -16.23 6.33
N LEU A 147 -30.93 -16.09 5.17
CA LEU A 147 -32.16 -16.80 4.85
C LEU A 147 -31.94 -18.31 4.75
N TYR A 148 -30.84 -18.74 4.15
CA TYR A 148 -30.45 -20.15 4.11
C TYR A 148 -30.36 -20.76 5.52
N PHE A 149 -29.66 -20.08 6.44
CA PHE A 149 -29.54 -20.57 7.81
C PHE A 149 -30.83 -20.42 8.62
N PHE A 150 -31.64 -19.40 8.35
CA PHE A 150 -32.98 -19.26 8.93
C PHE A 150 -33.86 -20.47 8.58
N ILE A 151 -33.84 -20.94 7.34
CA ILE A 151 -34.57 -22.15 6.93
C ILE A 151 -33.97 -23.39 7.59
N CYS A 152 -32.64 -23.51 7.64
CA CYS A 152 -31.95 -24.63 8.30
C CYS A 152 -32.30 -24.76 9.79
N LEU A 153 -32.60 -23.64 10.48
CA LEU A 153 -33.05 -23.67 11.87
C LEU A 153 -34.37 -24.43 12.05
N PHE A 154 -35.23 -24.54 11.05
CA PHE A 154 -36.46 -25.31 11.13
C PHE A 154 -36.33 -26.69 10.51
N THR A 155 -35.63 -26.79 9.37
CA THR A 155 -35.59 -28.03 8.58
C THR A 155 -34.58 -29.05 9.09
N ARG A 156 -33.53 -28.62 9.79
CA ARG A 156 -32.48 -29.51 10.31
C ARG A 156 -32.59 -29.76 11.82
N GLN A 157 -33.78 -29.57 12.37
CA GLN A 157 -34.08 -29.96 13.76
C GLN A 157 -34.14 -31.48 13.88
N ILE A 158 -33.51 -32.01 14.93
CA ILE A 158 -33.48 -33.44 15.22
C ILE A 158 -34.72 -33.76 16.05
N ILE A 159 -35.75 -34.27 15.38
CA ILE A 159 -37.03 -34.62 16.01
C ILE A 159 -36.89 -35.99 16.68
N LYS A 160 -37.25 -36.08 17.97
CA LYS A 160 -37.32 -37.35 18.70
C LYS A 160 -38.50 -38.16 18.16
N SER A 161 -38.23 -39.30 17.51
CA SER A 161 -39.24 -40.32 17.28
C SER A 161 -39.19 -41.31 18.44
N ASP A 162 -40.30 -41.48 19.17
CA ASP A 162 -40.41 -42.44 20.27
C ASP A 162 -40.35 -43.91 19.80
N ASP A 163 -40.50 -44.16 18.49
CA ASP A 163 -40.54 -45.51 17.89
C ASP A 163 -39.17 -46.07 17.46
N ILE A 164 -38.10 -45.28 17.50
CA ILE A 164 -36.78 -45.69 17.03
C ILE A 164 -35.79 -45.45 18.18
N GLY A 165 -35.22 -46.51 18.73
CA GLY A 165 -34.21 -46.48 19.79
C GLY A 165 -32.95 -45.74 19.35
N LEU A 166 -33.01 -44.42 19.34
CA LEU A 166 -31.89 -43.55 19.01
C LEU A 166 -30.90 -43.56 20.18
N PRO A 167 -29.59 -43.67 19.91
CA PRO A 167 -28.59 -43.69 20.96
C PRO A 167 -28.64 -42.39 21.76
N GLU A 168 -28.70 -42.50 23.10
CA GLU A 168 -28.68 -41.38 24.06
C GLU A 168 -27.34 -40.62 24.10
N SER A 169 -26.54 -40.68 23.03
CA SER A 169 -25.30 -39.93 22.95
C SER A 169 -25.61 -38.43 22.84
N PRO A 170 -24.98 -37.56 23.66
CA PRO A 170 -25.20 -36.12 23.60
C PRO A 170 -24.83 -35.51 22.25
N LEU A 171 -23.95 -36.19 21.50
CA LEU A 171 -23.53 -35.79 20.15
C LEU A 171 -24.67 -35.87 19.11
N PHE A 172 -25.68 -36.72 19.34
CA PHE A 172 -26.83 -36.84 18.45
C PHE A 172 -27.78 -35.65 18.55
N TRP A 173 -27.82 -34.95 19.69
CA TRP A 173 -28.71 -33.79 19.88
C TRP A 173 -28.11 -32.47 19.37
N ILE A 174 -26.83 -32.48 19.00
CA ILE A 174 -26.11 -31.31 18.49
C ILE A 174 -25.94 -31.48 16.97
N PRO A 175 -26.48 -30.58 16.13
CA PRO A 175 -26.36 -30.70 14.68
C PRO A 175 -24.97 -30.26 14.20
N LEU A 176 -23.94 -31.08 14.48
CA LEU A 176 -22.53 -30.77 14.27
C LEU A 176 -22.22 -30.37 12.82
N THR A 177 -22.77 -31.08 11.83
CA THR A 177 -22.58 -30.77 10.41
C THR A 177 -23.12 -29.39 10.06
N THR A 178 -24.30 -29.03 10.56
CA THR A 178 -24.91 -27.70 10.33
C THR A 178 -24.13 -26.60 11.04
N ILE A 179 -23.55 -26.88 12.22
CA ILE A 179 -22.67 -25.93 12.92
C ILE A 179 -21.39 -25.68 12.11
N ILE A 180 -20.76 -26.74 11.57
CA ILE A 180 -19.56 -26.60 10.72
C ILE A 180 -19.90 -25.80 9.46
N GLU A 181 -20.99 -26.14 8.77
CA GLU A 181 -21.47 -25.37 7.61
C GLU A 181 -21.71 -23.90 7.98
N PHE A 182 -22.35 -23.63 9.12
CA PHE A 182 -22.58 -22.27 9.60
C PHE A 182 -21.27 -21.50 9.77
N VAL A 183 -20.29 -22.09 10.48
CA VAL A 183 -18.98 -21.47 10.69
C VAL A 183 -18.29 -21.16 9.36
N VAL A 184 -18.31 -22.10 8.40
CA VAL A 184 -17.67 -21.90 7.09
C VAL A 184 -18.36 -20.80 6.29
N TYR A 185 -19.68 -20.85 6.10
CA TYR A 185 -20.40 -19.88 5.27
C TYR A 185 -20.49 -18.48 5.92
N MET A 186 -20.73 -18.41 7.23
CA MET A 186 -20.72 -17.13 7.95
C MET A 186 -19.32 -16.57 8.07
N GLY A 187 -18.31 -17.41 8.31
CA GLY A 187 -16.91 -17.00 8.31
C GLY A 187 -16.49 -16.44 6.96
N TRP A 188 -16.87 -17.10 5.86
CA TRP A 188 -16.57 -16.61 4.52
C TRP A 188 -17.29 -15.29 4.20
N LEU A 189 -18.56 -15.14 4.61
CA LEU A 189 -19.28 -13.88 4.52
C LEU A 189 -18.57 -12.77 5.31
N LYS A 190 -18.11 -13.07 6.53
CA LYS A 190 -17.40 -12.12 7.39
C LYS A 190 -16.08 -11.65 6.80
N VAL A 191 -15.29 -12.57 6.26
CA VAL A 191 -14.05 -12.22 5.52
C VAL A 191 -14.36 -11.25 4.38
N ALA A 192 -15.44 -11.48 3.62
CA ALA A 192 -15.84 -10.56 2.55
C ALA A 192 -16.31 -9.19 3.06
N GLU A 193 -17.04 -9.14 4.19
CA GLU A 193 -17.46 -7.89 4.85
C GLU A 193 -16.24 -7.07 5.29
N ASP A 194 -15.25 -7.71 5.92
CA ASP A 194 -14.03 -7.04 6.41
C ASP A 194 -13.16 -6.54 5.25
N MET A 195 -13.04 -7.32 4.17
CA MET A 195 -12.30 -6.91 2.96
C MET A 195 -12.96 -5.75 2.20
N LEU A 196 -14.24 -5.47 2.43
CA LEU A 196 -14.96 -4.38 1.76
C LEU A 196 -14.50 -3.00 2.23
N HIS A 197 -13.97 -2.89 3.46
CA HIS A 197 -13.55 -1.63 4.07
C HIS A 197 -12.08 -1.65 4.51
N PRO A 198 -11.11 -1.81 3.59
CA PRO A 198 -9.70 -2.01 3.93
C PRO A 198 -9.00 -0.80 4.57
N LEU A 199 -9.65 0.38 4.59
CA LEU A 199 -9.13 1.64 5.17
C LEU A 199 -9.81 2.03 6.49
N GLY A 200 -10.52 1.07 7.11
CA GLY A 200 -11.22 1.20 8.39
C GLY A 200 -10.30 1.23 9.61
N GLU A 201 -10.83 0.83 10.77
CA GLU A 201 -10.11 0.82 12.06
C GLU A 201 -9.85 -0.58 12.62
N ASP A 202 -10.23 -1.61 11.88
CA ASP A 202 -9.98 -3.00 12.23
C ASP A 202 -8.48 -3.32 12.17
N SER A 203 -8.05 -4.31 12.95
CA SER A 203 -6.63 -4.68 13.07
C SER A 203 -5.98 -5.11 11.76
N ASP A 204 -6.79 -5.56 10.80
CA ASP A 204 -6.35 -6.10 9.53
C ASP A 204 -6.40 -5.05 8.40
N ASN A 205 -6.78 -3.81 8.74
CA ASN A 205 -6.79 -2.71 7.79
C ASN A 205 -5.39 -2.23 7.43
N LEU A 206 -5.31 -1.49 6.32
CA LEU A 206 -4.06 -0.90 5.86
C LEU A 206 -3.57 0.16 6.86
N GLU A 207 -2.34 -0.03 7.33
CA GLU A 207 -1.61 0.89 8.21
C GLU A 207 -1.21 2.19 7.49
N CYS A 208 -2.19 3.05 7.24
CA CYS A 208 -2.02 4.30 6.50
C CYS A 208 -1.07 5.27 7.21
N ASN A 209 -1.14 5.32 8.55
CA ASN A 209 -0.26 6.15 9.38
C ASN A 209 1.21 5.75 9.20
N TYR A 210 1.50 4.44 9.21
CA TYR A 210 2.84 3.93 8.95
C TYR A 210 3.34 4.33 7.56
N ILE A 211 2.49 4.26 6.53
CA ILE A 211 2.89 4.60 5.15
C ILE A 211 3.29 6.08 5.05
N ILE A 212 2.55 6.99 5.69
CA ILE A 212 2.89 8.43 5.72
C ILE A 212 4.26 8.63 6.37
N ASP A 213 4.47 8.04 7.55
CA ASP A 213 5.72 8.20 8.30
C ASP A 213 6.91 7.57 7.55
N LYS A 214 6.72 6.37 7.00
CA LYS A 214 7.71 5.68 6.17
C LYS A 214 8.09 6.52 4.97
N ASN A 215 7.12 7.05 4.24
CA ASN A 215 7.38 7.83 3.04
C ASN A 215 8.10 9.14 3.39
N LEU A 216 7.70 9.84 4.46
CA LEU A 216 8.40 11.05 4.89
C LEU A 216 9.85 10.74 5.26
N ILE A 217 10.07 9.82 6.21
CA ILE A 217 11.39 9.53 6.77
C ILE A 217 12.32 8.93 5.71
N THR A 218 11.83 7.93 4.97
CA THR A 218 12.62 7.25 3.92
C THR A 218 12.90 8.19 2.77
N GLY A 219 11.89 8.93 2.29
CA GLY A 219 12.04 9.88 1.20
C GLY A 219 13.07 10.96 1.52
N LEU A 220 12.98 11.58 2.71
CA LEU A 220 13.95 12.58 3.17
C LEU A 220 15.36 12.00 3.35
N SER A 221 15.48 10.78 3.86
CA SER A 221 16.77 10.09 4.01
C SER A 221 17.44 9.81 2.66
N ILE A 222 16.67 9.36 1.66
CA ILE A 222 17.17 9.09 0.30
C ILE A 222 17.68 10.37 -0.34
N VAL A 223 16.89 11.45 -0.33
CA VAL A 223 17.29 12.71 -1.00
C VAL A 223 18.44 13.43 -0.29
N ASP A 224 18.58 13.26 1.02
CA ASP A 224 19.75 13.74 1.77
C ASP A 224 21.01 12.93 1.46
N ARG A 225 20.89 11.65 1.07
CA ARG A 225 22.03 10.84 0.61
C ARG A 225 22.48 11.17 -0.81
N GLY A 226 21.61 11.71 -1.67
CA GLY A 226 21.97 12.06 -3.05
C GLY A 226 23.17 13.00 -3.16
N GLY A 227 23.37 13.89 -2.19
CA GLY A 227 24.52 14.81 -2.14
C GLY A 227 25.78 14.26 -1.47
N LYS A 228 25.76 13.01 -0.97
CA LYS A 228 26.86 12.39 -0.22
C LYS A 228 27.73 11.51 -1.12
N PRO A 229 29.01 11.33 -0.80
CA PRO A 229 29.89 10.43 -1.55
C PRO A 229 29.41 8.98 -1.45
N PHE A 230 29.60 8.23 -2.54
CA PHE A 230 29.34 6.79 -2.61
C PHE A 230 30.66 6.01 -2.72
N PRO A 231 30.69 4.71 -2.35
CA PRO A 231 31.90 3.90 -2.47
C PRO A 231 32.37 3.83 -3.92
N PRO A 232 33.68 4.01 -4.21
CA PRO A 232 34.18 3.92 -5.57
C PRO A 232 34.01 2.49 -6.11
N PRO A 233 33.82 2.32 -7.42
CA PRO A 233 33.73 1.00 -8.03
C PRO A 233 35.02 0.22 -7.80
N LYS A 234 34.91 -1.01 -7.30
CA LYS A 234 36.01 -1.94 -7.07
C LYS A 234 35.65 -3.28 -7.70
N LYS A 235 36.66 -4.02 -8.14
CA LYS A 235 36.49 -5.42 -8.53
C LYS A 235 35.87 -6.18 -7.36
N ASP A 236 34.75 -6.84 -7.61
CA ASP A 236 34.08 -7.68 -6.63
C ASP A 236 34.78 -9.05 -6.51
N ALA A 237 34.34 -9.87 -5.54
CA ALA A 237 34.93 -11.18 -5.24
C ALA A 237 34.69 -12.24 -6.33
N PHE A 238 33.95 -11.91 -7.38
CA PHE A 238 33.57 -12.77 -8.49
C PHE A 238 34.22 -12.35 -9.81
N TRP A 239 34.90 -11.21 -9.84
CA TRP A 239 35.44 -10.58 -11.06
C TRP A 239 36.26 -11.54 -11.96
N ASP A 240 37.13 -12.37 -11.37
CA ASP A 240 37.99 -13.30 -12.11
C ASP A 240 37.50 -14.77 -12.06
N LYS A 241 36.29 -15.03 -11.51
CA LYS A 241 35.77 -16.39 -11.35
C LYS A 241 34.94 -16.81 -12.56
N GLN A 242 35.40 -17.82 -13.30
CA GLN A 242 34.71 -18.34 -14.49
C GLN A 242 33.46 -19.18 -14.15
N ASN A 243 33.49 -19.90 -13.02
CA ASN A 243 32.36 -20.68 -12.51
C ASN A 243 31.95 -20.21 -11.12
N LEU A 244 30.74 -19.66 -11.01
CA LEU A 244 30.17 -19.17 -9.76
C LEU A 244 29.38 -20.27 -9.07
N ALA A 245 29.86 -20.72 -7.91
CA ALA A 245 29.11 -21.62 -7.06
C ALA A 245 27.88 -20.90 -6.48
N PRO A 246 26.74 -21.60 -6.30
CA PRO A 246 25.56 -21.02 -5.68
C PRO A 246 25.84 -20.50 -4.26
N LEU A 247 25.24 -19.35 -3.93
CA LEU A 247 25.45 -18.65 -2.66
C LEU A 247 24.62 -19.29 -1.54
N TYR A 248 25.12 -20.37 -0.96
CA TYR A 248 24.49 -21.02 0.20
C TYR A 248 25.38 -20.94 1.45
N SER A 249 24.72 -20.74 2.59
CA SER A 249 25.34 -20.99 3.89
C SER A 249 25.41 -22.50 4.15
N PHE A 250 26.26 -22.94 5.07
CA PHE A 250 26.33 -24.37 5.45
C PHE A 250 24.95 -24.94 5.83
N ASN A 251 24.15 -24.19 6.58
CA ASN A 251 22.81 -24.60 7.01
C ASN A 251 21.79 -24.67 5.88
N THR A 252 22.04 -23.97 4.76
CA THR A 252 21.11 -23.90 3.62
C THR A 252 21.60 -24.66 2.39
N ALA A 253 22.82 -25.21 2.42
CA ALA A 253 23.41 -25.95 1.31
C ALA A 253 22.64 -27.22 0.94
N HIS A 254 21.91 -27.83 1.89
CA HIS A 254 21.03 -28.98 1.63
C HIS A 254 19.76 -28.61 0.87
N ARG A 255 19.39 -27.33 0.78
CA ARG A 255 18.26 -26.87 -0.03
C ARG A 255 18.73 -26.73 -1.47
N THR A 256 18.72 -27.83 -2.21
CA THR A 256 18.93 -27.80 -3.65
C THR A 256 17.79 -27.01 -4.30
N VAL A 257 18.08 -25.81 -4.78
CA VAL A 257 17.19 -25.08 -5.69
C VAL A 257 17.52 -25.57 -7.10
N THR A 258 16.86 -26.64 -7.53
CA THR A 258 16.69 -26.85 -8.97
C THR A 258 15.73 -25.78 -9.44
N PRO A 259 16.05 -25.01 -10.51
CA PRO A 259 15.02 -24.25 -11.17
C PRO A 259 13.94 -25.24 -11.59
N ASP A 260 12.68 -25.00 -11.21
CA ASP A 260 11.55 -25.79 -11.69
C ASP A 260 11.34 -25.47 -13.19
N THR A 261 12.24 -25.95 -14.03
CA THR A 261 11.95 -26.11 -15.45
C THR A 261 11.03 -27.32 -15.51
N TYR A 262 9.74 -27.07 -15.74
CA TYR A 262 8.79 -28.13 -16.09
C TYR A 262 9.31 -28.83 -17.36
N ASP A 263 10.11 -29.88 -17.19
CA ASP A 263 10.58 -30.75 -18.26
C ASP A 263 9.40 -31.61 -18.75
N TRP A 264 8.58 -31.03 -19.64
CA TRP A 264 7.57 -31.76 -20.39
C TRP A 264 8.16 -32.69 -21.47
N ILE A 265 9.49 -32.71 -21.64
CA ILE A 265 10.19 -33.55 -22.61
C ILE A 265 11.41 -34.16 -21.93
N GLY A 266 11.24 -35.28 -21.22
CA GLY A 266 12.39 -35.88 -20.55
C GLY A 266 12.21 -37.20 -19.82
N SER A 267 11.07 -37.88 -19.89
CA SER A 267 10.95 -39.26 -19.40
C SER A 267 11.75 -40.21 -20.29
N LYS A 268 13.09 -40.26 -20.14
CA LYS A 268 13.93 -41.35 -20.64
C LYS A 268 15.13 -41.60 -19.71
N CYS A 269 15.03 -42.70 -18.96
CA CYS A 269 16.10 -43.60 -18.47
C CYS A 269 17.07 -42.96 -17.44
N GLN A 270 17.51 -43.61 -16.34
CA GLN A 270 17.82 -45.01 -16.00
C GLN A 270 17.61 -45.19 -14.48
N VAL A 271 17.09 -46.33 -13.96
CA VAL A 271 17.82 -47.53 -13.47
C VAL A 271 19.09 -47.21 -12.69
#